data_AF-A0A933Z2R8-F1
#
_entry.id   AF-A0A933Z2R8-F1
#
_cell.length_a   1.000
_cell.length_b   1.000
_cell.length_c   1.000
_cell.angle_alpha   90.00
_cell.angle_beta   90.00
_cell.angle_gamma   90.00
#
_symmetry.space_group_name_H-M   'P 1'
#
loop_
_entity.id
_entity.type
_entity.pdbx_description
1 polymer ?
#
loop_
_entity_poly.entity_id
_entity_poly.type
_entity_poly.pdbx_seq_one_letter_code
_entity_poly.pdbx_strand_id
1 'polypeptide(L)' 'MKYSTNDQAQGKYHKVKGRVKEIAGIVSLNPVLEGEGKDEKRAGKIQEKIGEIEKVVGK' A
#
# COMPACT_ATOMS: atom_id res chain seq x y z
N MET A 1 16.01 9.07 15.24
CA MET A 1 14.73 8.96 14.51
C MET A 1 15.00 8.61 13.04
N LYS A 2 14.88 7.33 12.65
CA LYS A 2 15.09 6.83 11.26
C LYS A 2 13.99 5.85 10.80
N TYR A 3 13.11 5.42 11.70
CA TYR A 3 12.05 4.45 11.40
C TYR A 3 10.92 5.04 10.56
N SER A 4 10.51 6.29 10.84
CA SER A 4 9.34 6.91 10.20
C SER A 4 9.47 7.09 8.67
N THR A 5 10.69 7.24 8.12
CA THR A 5 10.88 7.40 6.67
C THR A 5 10.81 6.07 5.91
N ASN A 6 11.27 4.98 6.51
CA ASN A 6 11.27 3.66 5.87
C ASN A 6 9.85 3.07 5.80
N ASP A 7 9.05 3.22 6.86
CA ASP A 7 7.66 2.77 6.88
C ASP A 7 6.77 3.52 5.89
N GLN A 8 6.96 4.85 5.78
CA GLN A 8 6.25 5.65 4.78
C GLN A 8 6.66 5.27 3.34
N ALA A 9 7.91 4.87 3.12
CA ALA A 9 8.38 4.42 1.81
C ALA A 9 7.80 3.04 1.43
N GLN A 10 7.73 2.10 2.38
CA GLN A 10 7.09 0.80 2.15
C GLN A 10 5.59 0.93 1.89
N GLY A 11 4.86 1.73 2.66
CA GLY A 11 3.44 1.97 2.43
C GLY A 11 3.15 2.58 1.04
N LYS A 12 3.99 3.53 0.59
CA LYS A 12 3.91 4.08 -0.77
C LYS A 12 4.23 3.03 -1.84
N TYR A 13 5.24 2.19 -1.63
CA TYR A 13 5.60 1.12 -2.55
C TYR A 13 4.44 0.14 -2.76
N HIS A 14 3.80 -0.33 -1.69
CA HIS A 14 2.63 -1.22 -1.78
C HIS A 14 1.44 -0.56 -2.47
N LYS A 15 1.19 0.74 -2.23
CA LYS A 15 0.15 1.50 -2.95
C LYS A 15 0.40 1.56 -4.45
N VAL A 16 1.64 1.84 -4.86
CA VAL A 16 2.01 1.93 -6.28
C VAL A 16 1.92 0.55 -6.94
N LYS A 17 2.46 -0.49 -6.31
CA LYS A 17 2.41 -1.87 -6.80
C LYS A 17 0.97 -2.38 -6.96
N GLY A 18 0.11 -2.14 -5.96
CA GLY A 18 -1.31 -2.48 -6.04
C GLY A 18 -2.04 -1.74 -7.16
N ARG A 19 -1.73 -0.46 -7.39
CA ARG A 19 -2.27 0.30 -8.54
C ARG A 19 -1.83 -0.29 -9.88
N VAL A 20 -0.57 -0.69 -10.00
CA VAL A 20 -0.05 -1.30 -11.25
C VAL A 20 -0.74 -2.64 -11.51
N LYS A 21 -0.94 -3.48 -10.48
CA LYS A 21 -1.69 -4.73 -10.60
C LYS A 21 -3.16 -4.51 -10.96
N GLU A 22 -3.82 -3.51 -10.37
CA GLU A 22 -5.20 -3.12 -10.69
C GLU A 22 -5.34 -2.73 -12.16
N ILE A 23 -4.45 -1.86 -12.66
CA ILE A 23 -4.43 -1.43 -14.07
C ILE A 23 -4.13 -2.62 -15.00
N ALA A 24 -3.14 -3.44 -14.67
CA ALA A 24 -2.79 -4.63 -15.46
C ALA A 24 -3.95 -5.64 -15.52
N GLY A 25 -4.67 -5.84 -14.41
CA GLY A 25 -5.86 -6.68 -14.35
C GLY A 25 -6.98 -6.18 -15.25
N ILE A 26 -7.26 -4.88 -15.24
CA ILE A 26 -8.27 -4.25 -16.12
C ILE A 26 -7.86 -4.42 -17.60
N VAL A 27 -6.60 -4.11 -17.94
CA VAL A 27 -6.10 -4.17 -19.32
C VAL A 27 -6.05 -5.61 -19.85
N SER A 28 -5.72 -6.58 -19.01
CA SER A 28 -5.67 -8.00 -19.38
C SER A 28 -7.00 -8.73 -19.20
N LEU A 29 -8.10 -8.04 -18.85
CA LEU A 29 -9.41 -8.64 -18.52
C LEU A 29 -9.30 -9.79 -17.49
N ASN A 30 -8.35 -9.67 -16.55
CA ASN A 30 -8.05 -10.70 -15.57
C ASN A 30 -8.53 -10.27 -14.17
N PRO A 31 -9.67 -10.82 -13.70
CA PRO A 31 -10.28 -10.43 -12.43
C PRO A 31 -9.42 -10.80 -11.21
N VAL A 32 -8.50 -11.76 -11.34
CA VAL A 32 -7.60 -12.18 -10.26
C VAL A 32 -6.57 -11.08 -9.96
N LEU A 33 -5.95 -10.52 -11.01
CA LEU A 33 -4.98 -9.44 -10.89
C LEU A 33 -5.61 -8.13 -10.38
N GLU A 34 -6.85 -7.85 -10.78
CA GLU A 34 -7.59 -6.70 -10.27
C GLU A 34 -7.90 -6.84 -8.77
N GLY A 35 -8.30 -8.04 -8.33
CA GLY A 35 -8.51 -8.38 -6.92
C GLY A 35 -7.24 -8.19 -6.09
N GLU A 36 -6.14 -8.82 -6.51
CA GLU A 36 -4.84 -8.66 -5.85
C GLU A 36 -4.39 -7.20 -5.74
N GLY A 37 -4.60 -6.40 -6.80
CA GLY A 37 -4.27 -4.97 -6.78
C GLY A 37 -5.08 -4.19 -5.74
N LYS A 38 -6.37 -4.51 -5.57
CA LYS A 38 -7.25 -3.91 -4.56
C LYS A 38 -6.84 -4.31 -3.14
N ASP A 39 -6.50 -5.57 -2.91
CA ASP A 39 -6.04 -6.07 -1.61
C ASP A 39 -4.70 -5.44 -1.20
N GLU A 40 -3.73 -5.38 -2.12
CA GLU A 40 -2.40 -4.80 -1.86
C GLU A 40 -2.49 -3.28 -1.57
N LYS A 41 -3.41 -2.58 -2.24
CA LYS A 41 -3.72 -1.17 -1.99
C LYS A 41 -4.40 -0.94 -0.62
N ARG A 42 -5.27 -1.86 -0.19
CA ARG A 42 -5.88 -1.84 1.16
C ARG A 42 -4.82 -2.08 2.24
N ALA A 43 -3.98 -3.09 2.07
CA ALA A 43 -2.88 -3.39 2.98
C ALA A 43 -1.92 -2.19 3.13
N GLY A 44 -1.53 -1.55 2.03
CA GLY A 44 -0.69 -0.34 2.07
C GLY A 44 -1.34 0.85 2.78
N LYS A 45 -2.66 1.02 2.67
CA LYS A 45 -3.41 2.04 3.45
C LYS A 45 -3.45 1.73 4.95
N ILE A 46 -3.56 0.45 5.31
CA ILE A 46 -3.58 0.02 6.72
C ILE A 46 -2.20 0.28 7.35
N GLN A 47 -1.11 -0.09 6.65
CA GLN A 47 0.26 0.18 7.11
C GLN A 47 0.52 1.69 7.25
N GLU A 48 0.06 2.51 6.30
CA GLU A 48 0.17 3.98 6.38
C GLU A 48 -0.50 4.53 7.65
N LYS A 49 -1.74 4.07 7.95
CA LYS A 49 -2.45 4.47 9.17
C LYS A 49 -1.74 4.02 10.45
N ILE A 50 -1.20 2.80 10.48
CA ILE A 50 -0.45 2.30 11.64
C ILE A 50 0.79 3.18 11.87
N GLY A 51 1.54 3.49 10.80
CA GLY A 51 2.70 4.38 10.88
C GLY A 51 2.36 5.81 11.31
N GLU A 52 1.19 6.34 10.92
CA GLU A 52 0.70 7.63 11.43
C GLU A 52 0.35 7.57 12.93
N ILE A 53 -0.31 6.50 13.40
CA ILE A 53 -0.66 6.32 14.82
C ILE A 53 0.61 6.17 15.66
N GLU A 54 1.58 5.35 15.23
CA GLU A 54 2.87 5.22 15.92
C GLU A 54 3.64 6.55 15.98
N LYS A 55 3.54 7.38 14.95
CA LYS A 55 4.16 8.71 14.92
C LYS A 55 3.52 9.70 15.90
N VAL A 56 2.23 9.54 16.18
CA VAL A 56 1.48 10.38 17.14
C VAL A 56 1.64 9.89 18.57
N VAL A 57 1.64 8.57 18.79
CA VAL A 57 1.79 7.94 20.12
C VAL A 57 3.25 7.87 20.58
N GLY A 58 4.20 7.72 19.67
CA GLY A 58 5.64 7.69 19.97
C GLY A 58 6.27 9.07 20.14
N LYS A 59 5.47 10.10 20.38
CA LYS A 59 5.89 11.49 20.59
C LYS A 59 5.66 11.91 22.04
#